data_AF-A0A7C5VIN2-F1
#
_entry.id   AF-A0A7C5VIN2-F1
#
_cell.length_a   1.000
_cell.length_b   1.000
_cell.length_c   1.000
_cell.angle_alpha   90.00
_cell.angle_beta   90.00
_cell.angle_gamma   90.00
#
_symmetry.space_group_name_H-M   'P 1'
#
loop_
_entity.id
_entity.type
_entity.pdbx_description
1 polymer ?
#
loop_
_entity_poly.entity_id
_entity_poly.type
_entity_poly.pdbx_seq_one_letter_code
_entity_poly.pdbx_strand_id
1 'polypeptide(L)' 'MKIVKEIDLTQEMTCVNFFNYIKDLLSGLSDDEYIKIIVKGYAETFTMIEWLKSLGRHISEIVDSDDKKVIIVR' A
#
# COMPACT_ATOMS: atom_id res chain seq x y z
N MET A 1 9.63 7.97 11.31
CA MET A 1 8.66 7.05 10.68
C MET A 1 7.31 7.24 11.36
N LYS A 2 6.38 7.90 10.67
CA LYS A 2 5.00 8.13 11.12
C LYS A 2 4.03 7.54 10.10
N ILE A 3 3.24 6.56 10.50
CA ILE A 3 2.17 6.03 9.64
C ILE A 3 1.00 7.01 9.70
N VAL A 4 0.71 7.67 8.58
CA VAL A 4 -0.34 8.70 8.51
C VAL A 4 -1.67 8.18 7.98
N LYS A 5 -1.63 7.05 7.27
CA LYS A 5 -2.82 6.41 6.74
C LYS A 5 -2.68 4.89 6.75
N GLU A 6 -3.76 4.23 7.12
CA GLU A 6 -3.95 2.80 6.94
C GLU A 6 -5.04 2.56 5.90
N ILE A 7 -4.80 1.60 5.02
CA ILE A 7 -5.65 1.28 3.88
C ILE A 7 -5.84 -0.23 3.85
N ASP A 8 -7.07 -0.69 4.06
CA ASP A 8 -7.42 -2.11 4.05
C ASP A 8 -8.11 -2.51 2.75
N LEU A 9 -7.40 -3.28 1.90
CA LEU A 9 -7.88 -3.83 0.63
C LEU A 9 -8.68 -5.11 0.79
N THR A 10 -8.80 -5.65 2.00
CA THR A 10 -9.54 -6.88 2.23
C THR A 10 -11.05 -6.67 2.23
N GLN A 11 -11.50 -5.42 2.30
CA GLN A 11 -12.90 -5.02 2.22
C GLN A 11 -13.26 -4.72 0.75
N GLU A 12 -14.40 -5.21 0.27
CA GLU A 12 -14.83 -5.11 -1.14
C GLU A 12 -15.03 -3.64 -1.58
N MET A 13 -13.94 -2.98 -1.98
CA MET A 13 -13.94 -1.71 -2.71
C MET A 13 -13.47 -1.96 -4.15
N THR A 14 -14.11 -1.31 -5.11
CA THR A 14 -13.81 -1.44 -6.54
C THR A 14 -12.37 -1.00 -6.86
N CYS A 15 -11.56 -1.92 -7.41
CA CYS A 15 -10.11 -1.79 -7.60
C CYS A 15 -9.62 -0.51 -8.33
N VAL A 16 -10.41 0.10 -9.21
CA VAL A 16 -9.96 1.24 -10.05
C VAL A 16 -9.86 2.54 -9.26
N ASN A 17 -10.78 2.79 -8.31
CA ASN A 17 -10.72 3.99 -7.48
C ASN A 17 -9.59 3.92 -6.45
N PHE A 18 -9.13 2.70 -6.15
CA PHE A 18 -8.15 2.44 -5.12
C PHE A 18 -6.72 2.87 -5.50
N PHE A 19 -6.26 2.49 -6.69
CA PHE A 19 -4.91 2.83 -7.14
C PHE A 19 -4.73 4.35 -7.29
N ASN A 20 -5.76 5.04 -7.80
CA ASN A 20 -5.75 6.51 -7.86
C ASN A 20 -5.71 7.12 -6.47
N TYR A 21 -6.52 6.60 -5.53
CA TYR A 21 -6.52 7.07 -4.15
C TYR A 21 -5.15 6.90 -3.46
N ILE A 22 -4.51 5.73 -3.59
CA ILE A 22 -3.16 5.53 -3.07
C ILE A 22 -2.16 6.48 -3.73
N LYS A 23 -2.23 6.64 -5.05
CA LYS A 23 -1.32 7.52 -5.79
C LYS A 23 -1.40 8.96 -5.29
N ASP A 24 -2.61 9.46 -5.05
CA ASP A 24 -2.82 10.81 -4.55
C ASP A 24 -2.29 10.96 -3.12
N LEU A 25 -2.55 9.97 -2.24
CA LEU A 25 -1.99 9.94 -0.90
C LEU A 25 -0.47 9.96 -0.89
N LEU A 26 0.16 9.09 -1.69
CA LEU A 26 1.61 9.00 -1.81
C LEU A 26 2.24 10.29 -2.35
N SER A 27 1.51 11.04 -3.17
CA SER A 27 1.97 12.31 -3.72
C SER A 27 1.94 13.45 -2.69
N GLY A 28 1.18 13.30 -1.61
CA GLY A 28 1.08 14.27 -0.53
C GLY A 28 1.90 13.94 0.72
N LEU A 29 2.70 12.87 0.71
CA LEU A 29 3.51 12.48 1.87
C LEU A 29 4.72 13.39 2.07
N SER A 30 4.99 13.73 3.32
CA SER A 30 6.25 14.32 3.77
C SER A 30 7.35 13.25 3.90
N ASP A 31 8.61 13.65 4.03
CA ASP A 31 9.76 12.74 4.04
C ASP A 31 9.76 11.70 5.17
N ASP A 32 9.05 11.95 6.28
CA ASP A 32 8.93 11.08 7.44
C ASP A 32 7.59 10.33 7.52
N GLU A 33 6.70 10.56 6.56
CA GLU A 33 5.35 10.01 6.49
C GLU A 33 5.28 8.77 5.61
N TYR A 34 4.49 7.80 6.05
CA TYR A 34 4.33 6.51 5.41
C TYR A 34 2.86 6.11 5.41
N ILE A 35 2.47 5.30 4.44
CA ILE A 35 1.17 4.65 4.44
C ILE A 35 1.32 3.15 4.65
N LYS A 36 0.32 2.57 5.32
CA LYS A 36 0.20 1.13 5.56
C LYS A 36 -0.93 0.59 4.68
N ILE A 37 -0.62 -0.37 3.82
CA ILE A 37 -1.56 -1.01 2.90
C ILE A 37 -1.70 -2.48 3.32
N ILE A 38 -2.90 -2.91 3.63
CA ILE A 38 -3.21 -4.28 4.02
C ILE A 38 -3.87 -4.97 2.83
N VAL A 39 -3.26 -6.03 2.30
CA VAL A 39 -3.69 -6.76 1.10
C VAL A 39 -4.08 -8.19 1.48
N LYS A 40 -5.13 -8.74 0.87
CA LYS A 40 -5.51 -10.15 1.03
C LYS A 40 -4.83 -10.98 -0.05
N GLY A 41 -4.11 -12.04 0.33
CA GLY A 41 -3.56 -12.98 -0.63
C GLY A 41 -2.24 -12.56 -1.31
N TYR A 42 -1.54 -13.56 -1.86
CA TYR A 42 -0.21 -13.41 -2.43
C TYR A 42 -0.21 -12.70 -3.80
N ALA A 43 -1.21 -12.98 -4.64
CA ALA A 43 -1.28 -12.44 -6.00
C ALA A 43 -1.53 -10.92 -6.00
N GLU A 44 -2.43 -10.47 -5.13
CA GLU A 44 -2.77 -9.07 -4.92
C GLU A 44 -1.58 -8.32 -4.32
N THR A 45 -0.88 -8.94 -3.36
CA THR A 45 0.34 -8.40 -2.77
C THR A 45 1.43 -8.18 -3.82
N PHE A 46 1.69 -9.19 -4.66
CA PHE A 46 2.67 -9.07 -5.73
C PHE A 46 2.29 -7.96 -6.73
N THR A 47 1.02 -7.91 -7.14
CA THR A 47 0.50 -6.87 -8.03
C THR A 47 0.67 -5.48 -7.44
N MET A 48 0.39 -5.31 -6.13
CA MET A 48 0.57 -4.04 -5.42
C MET A 48 2.04 -3.64 -5.36
N ILE A 49 2.94 -4.57 -5.06
CA ILE A 49 4.38 -4.33 -5.00
C ILE A 49 4.91 -3.85 -6.36
N GLU A 50 4.57 -4.56 -7.44
CA GLU A 50 5.04 -4.20 -8.79
C GLU A 50 4.47 -2.86 -9.24
N TRP A 51 3.19 -2.58 -8.92
CA TRP A 51 2.60 -1.28 -9.18
C TRP A 51 3.29 -0.15 -8.41
N LEU A 52 3.55 -0.32 -7.10
CA LEU A 52 4.28 0.67 -6.29
C LEU A 52 5.70 0.92 -6.83
N LYS A 53 6.41 -0.15 -7.24
CA LYS A 53 7.73 -0.02 -7.89
C LYS A 53 7.66 0.75 -9.20
N SER A 54 6.62 0.51 -10.02
CA SER A 54 6.42 1.24 -11.28
C SER A 54 6.19 2.73 -11.08
N LEU A 55 5.68 3.13 -9.91
CA LEU A 55 5.55 4.52 -9.49
C LEU A 55 6.84 5.12 -8.90
N GLY A 56 7.92 4.34 -8.82
CA GLY A 56 9.19 4.75 -8.21
C GLY A 56 9.12 4.86 -6.69
N ARG A 57 8.16 4.19 -6.05
CA ARG A 57 7.91 4.28 -4.60
C ARG A 57 8.78 3.29 -3.83
N HIS A 58 9.20 3.71 -2.63
CA HIS A 58 10.09 2.91 -1.80
C HIS A 58 9.26 2.11 -0.80
N ILE A 59 9.24 0.80 -0.99
CA ILE A 59 8.65 -0.14 -0.02
C ILE A 59 9.62 -0.30 1.13
N SER A 60 9.18 0.11 2.31
CA SER A 60 10.01 0.12 3.52
C SER A 60 9.94 -1.20 4.26
N GLU A 61 8.77 -1.80 4.31
CA GLU A 61 8.55 -3.06 5.01
C GLU A 61 7.39 -3.84 4.39
N ILE A 62 7.50 -5.16 4.39
CA ILE A 62 6.40 -6.08 4.08
C ILE A 62 6.30 -7.06 5.24
N VAL A 63 5.16 -7.06 5.94
CA VAL A 63 4.89 -7.92 7.09
C VAL A 63 3.82 -8.93 6.74
N ASP A 64 4.08 -10.18 7.11
CA ASP A 64 3.15 -11.29 6.94
C ASP A 64 2.25 -11.39 8.18
N SER A 65 0.93 -11.39 7.98
CA SER A 65 -0.06 -11.47 9.05
C SER A 65 -1.21 -12.39 8.65
N ASP A 66 -1.15 -13.65 9.10
CA ASP A 66 -2.14 -14.70 8.83
C ASP A 66 -2.47 -14.86 7.33
N ASP A 67 -3.64 -14.37 6.90
CA ASP A 67 -4.15 -14.41 5.51
C ASP A 67 -3.92 -13.09 4.74
N LYS A 68 -3.26 -12.13 5.38
CA LYS A 68 -3.01 -10.78 4.86
C LYS A 68 -1.53 -10.46 4.81
N LYS A 69 -1.20 -9.51 3.95
CA LYS A 69 0.13 -8.92 3.83
C LYS A 69 0.00 -7.44 4.10
N VAL A 70 0.90 -6.90 4.91
CA VAL A 70 0.96 -5.49 5.25
C VAL A 70 2.16 -4.89 4.55
N ILE A 71 1.94 -3.88 3.70
CA ILE A 71 2.98 -3.18 2.96
C ILE A 71 3.08 -1.76 3.54
N ILE A 72 4.27 -1.39 4.01
CA ILE A 72 4.58 -0.02 4.44
C ILE A 72 5.37 0.65 3.33
N VAL A 73 4.86 1.75 2.80
CA VAL A 73 5.43 2.43 1.61
C VAL A 73 5.48 3.94 1.79
N ARG A 74 6.47 4.55 1.13
CA ARG A 74 6.63 5.99 0.91
C ARG A 74 6.74 6.31 -0.59
#